data_AF-A0A0A9Z5I8-F1
#
_entry.id   AF-A0A0A9Z5I8-F1
#
_cell.length_a   1.000
_cell.length_b   1.000
_cell.length_c   1.000
_cell.angle_alpha   90.00
_cell.angle_beta   90.00
_cell.angle_gamma   90.00
#
_symmetry.space_group_name_H-M   'P 1'
#
loop_
_entity.id
_entity.type
_entity.pdbx_description
1 polymer ?
#
loop_
_entity_poly.entity_id
_entity_poly.type
_entity_poly.pdbx_seq_one_letter_code
_entity_poly.pdbx_strand_id
1 'polypeptide(L)'
;QPQTFISETSFVKLVFHVDNFTDQTYFSFDSRAEQQFDVYLRYGQHPELYPNRRGQIAPGTYCERTFTDCRLQTCYVQSPAYPGIYPRHLHCTYKLNTRQPFIKLYIENEEFNIDGQRCENIMTCPMRPISSGAEHCPYDYIKIYDGKD
;
A
#
# COMPACT_ATOMS: atom_id res chain seq x y z
N GLN A 1 -13.39 -8.13 12.02
CA GLN A 1 -13.02 -6.72 12.25
C GLN A 1 -13.42 -5.93 11.00
N PRO A 2 -14.04 -4.74 11.11
CA PRO A 2 -14.40 -3.96 9.93
C PRO A 2 -13.14 -3.63 9.12
N GLN A 3 -13.18 -3.88 7.81
CA GLN A 3 -12.08 -3.52 6.91
C GLN A 3 -12.21 -2.04 6.54
N THR A 4 -11.23 -1.23 6.93
CA THR A 4 -11.18 0.19 6.57
C THR A 4 -10.38 0.36 5.28
N PHE A 5 -11.04 0.83 4.23
CA PHE A 5 -10.37 1.26 3.00
C PHE A 5 -10.04 2.75 3.09
N ILE A 6 -8.78 3.11 2.85
CA ILE A 6 -8.33 4.50 2.80
C ILE A 6 -7.79 4.77 1.40
N SER A 7 -8.49 5.64 0.68
CA SER A 7 -8.12 6.05 -0.68
C SER A 7 -6.76 6.76 -0.71
N GLU A 8 -5.99 6.52 -1.77
CA GLU A 8 -4.75 7.25 -2.06
C GLU A 8 -5.02 8.64 -2.68
N THR A 9 -6.24 8.87 -3.15
CA THR A 9 -6.66 10.10 -3.85
C THR A 9 -7.90 10.71 -3.20
N SER A 10 -8.21 11.96 -3.54
CA SER A 10 -9.42 12.65 -3.09
C SER A 10 -10.71 12.16 -3.77
N PHE A 11 -10.65 11.10 -4.58
CA PHE A 11 -11.78 10.57 -5.33
C PHE A 11 -11.90 9.06 -5.16
N VAL A 12 -13.11 8.59 -4.90
CA VAL A 12 -13.45 7.17 -4.84
C VAL A 12 -14.64 6.93 -5.77
N LYS A 13 -14.47 6.02 -6.74
CA LYS A 13 -15.58 5.52 -7.55
C LYS A 13 -16.07 4.21 -6.97
N LEU A 14 -17.35 4.18 -6.63
CA LEU A 14 -18.00 2.97 -6.14
C LEU A 14 -18.86 2.39 -7.26
N VAL A 15 -18.65 1.11 -7.55
CA VAL A 15 -19.43 0.36 -8.53
C VAL A 15 -19.97 -0.86 -7.82
N PHE A 16 -21.29 -0.91 -7.65
CA PHE A 16 -22.00 -2.07 -7.15
C PHE A 16 -22.64 -2.79 -8.34
N HIS A 17 -22.28 -4.06 -8.53
CA HIS A 17 -22.77 -4.90 -9.61
C HIS A 17 -23.32 -6.20 -9.02
N VAL A 18 -24.51 -6.62 -9.45
CA VAL A 18 -25.15 -7.86 -8.99
C VAL A 18 -25.83 -8.55 -10.16
N ASP A 19 -25.48 -9.81 -10.39
CA ASP A 19 -26.05 -10.61 -11.49
C ASP A 19 -27.41 -11.23 -11.13
N ASN A 20 -27.63 -11.57 -9.85
CA ASN A 20 -28.88 -12.15 -9.33
C ASN A 20 -29.06 -11.74 -7.86
N PHE A 21 -30.24 -11.26 -7.48
CA PHE A 21 -30.51 -10.76 -6.13
C PHE A 21 -31.90 -11.14 -5.62
N THR A 22 -32.02 -11.17 -4.29
CA THR A 22 -33.28 -11.29 -3.56
C THR A 22 -33.52 -10.06 -2.70
N ASP A 23 -34.68 -10.01 -2.06
CA ASP A 23 -35.11 -9.06 -1.04
C ASP A 23 -34.22 -9.03 0.23
N GLN A 24 -33.26 -9.96 0.36
CA GLN A 24 -32.23 -9.95 1.40
C GLN A 24 -30.87 -9.42 0.93
N THR A 25 -30.79 -8.82 -0.26
CA THR A 25 -29.54 -8.29 -0.81
C THR A 25 -29.46 -6.79 -0.57
N TYR A 26 -28.61 -6.36 0.38
CA TYR A 26 -28.34 -4.96 0.66
C TYR A 26 -26.84 -4.73 0.90
N PHE A 27 -26.36 -3.53 0.58
CA PHE A 27 -25.03 -3.06 0.95
C PHE A 27 -25.16 -1.72 1.66
N SER A 28 -24.30 -1.49 2.65
CA SER A 28 -24.19 -0.20 3.34
C SER A 28 -22.73 0.00 3.74
N PHE A 29 -22.26 1.23 3.64
CA PHE A 29 -20.99 1.66 4.19
C PHE A 29 -21.10 3.12 4.62
N ASP A 30 -20.37 3.47 5.67
CA ASP A 30 -20.18 4.85 6.09
C ASP A 30 -18.89 5.40 5.48
N SER A 31 -18.92 6.65 5.02
CA SER A 31 -17.73 7.34 4.51
C SER A 31 -17.49 8.64 5.26
N ARG A 32 -16.23 8.88 5.65
CA ARG A 32 -15.79 10.14 6.25
C ARG A 32 -14.47 10.58 5.64
N ALA A 33 -14.34 11.87 5.35
CA ALA A 33 -13.07 12.46 4.96
C ALA A 33 -12.24 12.70 6.23
N GLU A 34 -11.02 12.18 6.24
CA GLU A 34 -10.10 12.27 7.38
C GLU A 34 -8.93 13.17 7.02
N GLN A 35 -8.43 13.95 7.98
CA GLN A 35 -7.20 14.71 7.77
C GLN A 35 -5.99 13.78 7.94
N GLN A 36 -4.87 14.10 7.29
CA GLN A 36 -3.67 13.26 7.35
C GLN A 36 -3.22 12.98 8.80
N PHE A 37 -3.40 13.95 9.70
CA PHE A 37 -3.01 13.79 11.10
C PHE A 37 -3.94 12.91 11.94
N ASP A 38 -5.19 12.73 11.50
CA ASP A 38 -6.14 11.83 12.16
C ASP A 38 -5.84 10.35 11.83
N VAL A 39 -5.07 10.10 10.77
CA VAL A 39 -4.73 8.76 10.27
C VAL A 39 -3.31 8.34 10.68
N TYR A 40 -2.99 8.48 11.97
CA TYR A 40 -1.66 8.19 12.51
C TYR A 40 -1.20 6.73 12.32
N LEU A 41 -2.12 5.76 12.24
CA LEU A 41 -1.78 4.37 11.92
C LEU A 41 -1.16 4.21 10.52
N ARG A 42 -1.44 5.16 9.62
CA ARG A 42 -0.94 5.19 8.25
C ARG A 42 0.26 6.11 8.08
N TYR A 43 0.27 7.26 8.76
CA TYR A 43 1.32 8.29 8.59
C TYR A 43 2.32 8.37 9.76
N GLY A 44 2.16 7.55 10.80
CA GLY A 44 2.97 7.53 12.02
C GLY A 44 2.31 8.29 13.17
N GLN A 45 2.84 8.17 14.40
CA GLN A 45 2.27 8.79 15.61
C GLN A 45 2.24 10.33 15.59
N HIS A 46 3.12 10.97 14.81
CA HIS A 46 3.26 12.44 14.72
C HIS A 46 3.45 12.89 13.26
N PRO A 47 2.42 12.76 12.41
CA PRO A 47 2.50 13.13 10.99
C PRO A 47 2.71 14.64 10.78
N GLU A 48 2.30 15.48 11.72
CA GLU A 48 2.51 16.93 11.73
C GLU A 48 4.00 17.31 11.82
N LEU A 49 4.79 16.54 12.56
CA LEU A 49 6.23 16.76 12.66
C LEU A 49 6.96 16.22 11.43
N TYR A 50 6.35 15.28 10.72
CA TYR A 50 7.01 14.40 9.75
C TYR A 50 6.13 14.10 8.53
N PRO A 51 5.71 15.12 7.76
CA PRO A 51 4.62 15.00 6.78
C PRO A 51 4.93 14.10 5.56
N ASN A 52 6.21 13.83 5.29
CA ASN A 52 6.66 13.12 4.09
C ASN A 52 7.15 11.68 4.34
N ARG A 53 6.92 11.10 5.53
CA ARG A 53 7.33 9.71 5.82
C ARG A 53 6.69 8.68 4.88
N ARG A 54 5.50 8.97 4.37
CA ARG A 54 4.79 8.15 3.38
C ARG A 54 5.07 8.55 1.93
N GLY A 55 6.01 9.47 1.68
CA GLY A 55 6.36 9.96 0.35
C GLY A 55 5.31 10.90 -0.24
N GLN A 56 5.74 11.75 -1.17
CA GLN A 56 4.87 12.67 -1.89
C GLN A 56 4.28 11.95 -3.10
N ILE A 57 2.95 12.02 -3.26
CA ILE A 57 2.28 11.45 -4.42
C ILE A 57 2.68 12.20 -5.68
N ALA A 58 3.03 11.48 -6.74
CA ALA A 58 3.31 12.11 -8.03
C ALA A 58 1.99 12.65 -8.62
N PRO A 59 1.96 13.92 -9.06
CA PRO A 59 0.74 14.51 -9.61
C PRO A 59 0.15 13.68 -10.76
N GLY A 60 -1.16 13.46 -10.73
CA GLY A 60 -1.87 12.70 -11.77
C GLY A 60 -1.73 11.17 -11.67
N THR A 61 -1.04 10.66 -10.64
CA THR A 61 -0.89 9.22 -10.42
C THR A 61 -1.75 8.74 -9.25
N TYR A 62 -2.09 7.46 -9.24
CA TYR A 62 -2.86 6.86 -8.14
C TYR A 62 -2.00 6.56 -6.91
N CYS A 63 -0.80 6.03 -7.11
CA CYS A 63 0.05 5.50 -6.04
C CYS A 63 1.55 5.68 -6.28
N GLU A 64 1.95 6.40 -7.33
CA GLU A 64 3.37 6.68 -7.51
C GLU A 64 3.82 7.70 -6.47
N ARG A 65 4.97 7.45 -5.85
CA ARG A 65 5.47 8.31 -4.80
C ARG A 65 6.96 8.56 -4.90
N THR A 66 7.35 9.76 -4.52
CA THR A 66 8.75 10.15 -4.33
C THR A 66 9.03 10.36 -2.86
N PHE A 67 10.03 9.66 -2.35
CA PHE A 67 10.55 9.81 -1.01
C PHE A 67 11.87 10.57 -1.09
N THR A 68 12.02 11.60 -0.26
CA THR A 68 13.22 12.44 -0.23
C THR A 68 13.75 12.52 1.19
N ASP A 69 15.08 12.45 1.34
CA ASP A 69 15.78 12.72 2.60
C ASP A 69 15.32 11.82 3.78
N CYS A 70 15.15 10.51 3.53
CA CYS A 70 14.79 9.45 4.50
C CYS A 70 15.82 9.20 5.62
N ARG A 71 16.77 10.11 5.83
CA ARG A 71 17.84 10.00 6.82
C ARG A 71 17.39 10.43 8.22
N LEU A 72 16.67 11.55 8.30
CA LEU A 72 16.22 12.09 9.58
C LEU A 72 14.98 11.36 10.10
N GLN A 73 14.25 10.69 9.20
CA GLN A 73 12.98 10.01 9.48
C GLN A 73 12.90 8.76 8.61
N THR A 74 12.54 7.63 9.21
CA THR A 74 12.23 6.41 8.47
C THR A 74 11.11 6.69 7.46
N CYS A 75 11.39 6.45 6.19
CA CYS A 75 10.39 6.43 5.14
C CYS A 75 9.70 5.07 5.14
N TYR A 76 8.36 5.09 5.19
CA TYR A 76 7.56 3.88 5.13
C TYR A 76 7.04 3.71 3.70
N VAL A 77 7.62 2.76 2.97
CA VAL A 77 7.10 2.31 1.68
C VAL A 77 6.09 1.21 1.95
N GLN A 78 4.87 1.38 1.46
CA GLN A 78 3.75 0.46 1.72
C GLN A 78 2.80 0.54 0.54
N SER A 79 2.20 -0.59 0.20
CA SER A 79 1.15 -0.68 -0.82
C SER A 79 -0.06 0.21 -0.45
N PRO A 80 -0.89 0.59 -1.44
CA PRO A 80 -2.18 1.20 -1.16
C PRO A 80 -3.01 0.32 -0.24
N ALA A 81 -3.76 0.94 0.67
CA ALA A 81 -4.60 0.27 1.66
C ALA A 81 -3.90 -0.60 2.74
N TYR A 82 -2.56 -0.63 2.83
CA TYR A 82 -1.86 -1.27 3.97
C TYR A 82 -2.39 -0.76 5.33
N PRO A 83 -2.60 -1.63 6.35
CA PRO A 83 -2.29 -3.06 6.41
C PRO A 83 -3.35 -3.99 5.79
N GLY A 84 -4.35 -3.44 5.09
CA GLY A 84 -5.32 -4.20 4.32
C GLY A 84 -4.77 -4.71 2.97
N ILE A 85 -5.66 -5.34 2.21
CA ILE A 85 -5.36 -5.90 0.88
C ILE A 85 -5.25 -4.76 -0.13
N TYR A 86 -4.17 -4.75 -0.91
CA TYR A 86 -3.99 -3.77 -1.97
C TYR A 86 -4.99 -4.01 -3.13
N PRO A 87 -5.52 -2.94 -3.76
CA PRO A 87 -6.39 -3.05 -4.92
C PRO A 87 -5.80 -3.90 -6.07
N ARG A 88 -6.67 -4.51 -6.88
CA ARG A 88 -6.24 -5.24 -8.09
C ARG A 88 -5.79 -4.29 -9.19
N HIS A 89 -4.96 -4.80 -10.11
CA HIS A 89 -4.48 -4.08 -11.30
C HIS A 89 -3.72 -2.78 -10.97
N LEU A 90 -2.85 -2.84 -9.96
CA LEU A 90 -2.01 -1.72 -9.57
C LEU A 90 -0.67 -1.73 -10.30
N HIS A 91 -0.25 -0.54 -10.72
CA HIS A 91 1.11 -0.28 -11.19
C HIS A 91 1.64 0.97 -10.46
N CYS A 92 2.38 0.73 -9.38
CA CYS A 92 2.91 1.79 -8.51
C CYS A 92 4.43 1.87 -8.60
N THR A 93 4.96 3.07 -8.77
CA THR A 93 6.41 3.33 -8.75
C THR A 93 6.76 4.12 -7.49
N TYR A 94 7.67 3.58 -6.68
CA TYR A 94 8.20 4.23 -5.48
C TYR A 94 9.64 4.65 -5.72
N LYS A 95 9.90 5.95 -5.76
CA LYS A 95 11.24 6.51 -5.99
C LYS A 95 11.84 6.95 -4.66
N LEU A 96 12.83 6.21 -4.16
CA LEU A 96 13.57 6.59 -2.96
C LEU A 96 14.80 7.39 -3.38
N ASN A 97 14.79 8.69 -3.08
CA ASN A 97 15.90 9.59 -3.36
C ASN A 97 16.52 10.09 -2.06
N THR A 98 17.83 9.97 -1.92
CA THR A 98 18.59 10.49 -0.78
C THR A 98 19.87 11.12 -1.27
N ARG A 99 20.35 12.12 -0.53
CA ARG A 99 21.67 12.73 -0.78
C ARG A 99 22.83 11.85 -0.31
N GLN A 100 22.54 10.75 0.38
CA GLN A 100 23.53 9.79 0.86
C GLN A 100 23.88 8.76 -0.24
N PRO A 101 25.09 8.20 -0.21
CA PRO A 101 25.51 7.24 -1.24
C PRO A 101 24.81 5.88 -1.17
N PHE A 102 24.17 5.55 -0.03
CA PHE A 102 23.59 4.22 0.19
C PHE A 102 22.17 4.31 0.75
N ILE A 103 21.28 3.46 0.23
CA ILE A 103 19.94 3.22 0.77
C ILE A 103 19.87 1.76 1.21
N LYS A 104 19.65 1.52 2.51
CA LYS A 104 19.34 0.18 3.01
C LYS A 104 17.83 0.02 3.06
N LEU A 105 17.30 -0.97 2.34
CA LEU A 105 15.91 -1.37 2.45
C LEU A 105 15.75 -2.28 3.68
N TYR A 106 14.92 -1.86 4.63
CA TYR A 106 14.57 -2.65 5.81
C TYR A 106 13.16 -3.19 5.62
N ILE A 107 13.02 -4.52 5.71
CA ILE A 107 11.74 -5.20 5.68
C ILE A 107 11.43 -5.60 7.12
N GLU A 108 10.41 -4.96 7.70
CA GLU A 108 9.98 -5.27 9.05
C GLU A 108 9.46 -6.71 9.11
N ASN A 109 9.93 -7.49 10.09
CA ASN A 109 9.63 -8.91 10.28
C ASN A 109 10.03 -9.85 9.13
N GLU A 110 10.82 -9.40 8.14
CA GLU A 110 11.18 -10.17 6.94
C GLU A 110 9.96 -10.68 6.14
N GLU A 111 8.79 -10.11 6.40
CA GLU A 111 7.51 -10.60 5.90
C GLU A 111 7.08 -9.78 4.69
N PHE A 112 7.07 -10.42 3.51
CA PHE A 112 6.72 -9.82 2.24
C PHE A 112 5.55 -10.58 1.61
N ASN A 113 4.32 -10.08 1.79
CA ASN A 113 3.12 -10.74 1.28
C ASN A 113 2.64 -10.06 -0.02
N ILE A 114 3.29 -10.38 -1.13
CA ILE A 114 2.82 -10.05 -2.48
C ILE A 114 2.12 -11.28 -3.07
N ASP A 115 1.08 -11.05 -3.88
CA ASP A 115 0.18 -12.04 -4.50
C ASP A 115 -0.80 -12.70 -3.50
N GLY A 116 -0.56 -12.52 -2.19
CA GLY A 116 -1.30 -13.28 -1.18
C GLY A 116 -1.12 -14.79 -1.39
N GLN A 117 -1.85 -15.61 -0.66
CA GLN A 117 -2.14 -16.97 -1.12
C GLN A 117 -3.52 -17.11 -1.78
N ARG A 118 -4.18 -15.98 -2.11
CA ARG A 118 -5.60 -15.96 -2.51
C ARG A 118 -6.52 -16.72 -1.53
N CYS A 119 -6.12 -16.89 -0.27
CA CYS A 119 -6.95 -17.52 0.75
C CYS A 119 -7.75 -16.46 1.51
N GLU A 120 -8.96 -16.83 1.92
CA GLU A 120 -9.89 -15.93 2.63
C GLU A 120 -9.54 -15.76 4.13
N ASN A 121 -8.66 -16.62 4.70
CA ASN A 121 -8.33 -16.63 6.13
C ASN A 121 -6.81 -16.60 6.40
N ILE A 122 -6.40 -15.77 7.38
CA ILE A 122 -5.01 -15.60 7.86
C ILE A 122 -4.40 -16.91 8.39
N MET A 123 -5.19 -17.80 9.00
CA MET A 123 -4.74 -19.11 9.50
C MET A 123 -4.42 -20.12 8.39
N THR A 124 -4.89 -19.88 7.16
CA THR A 124 -4.68 -20.73 5.97
C THR A 124 -3.72 -20.12 4.95
N CYS A 125 -3.08 -18.99 5.28
CA CYS A 125 -2.06 -18.33 4.47
C CYS A 125 -0.68 -18.45 5.14
N PRO A 126 0.01 -19.61 5.12
CA PRO A 126 1.41 -19.64 5.53
C PRO A 126 2.20 -18.61 4.72
N MET A 127 2.91 -17.72 5.41
CA MET A 127 3.76 -16.71 4.79
C MET A 127 4.76 -17.39 3.87
N ARG A 128 4.80 -16.96 2.60
CA ARG A 128 5.81 -17.46 1.66
C ARG A 128 7.13 -16.74 1.93
N PRO A 129 8.28 -17.45 1.87
CA PRO A 129 9.56 -16.79 1.93
C PRO A 129 9.73 -15.84 0.75
N ILE A 130 10.51 -14.79 0.94
CA ILE A 130 10.90 -13.87 -0.13
C ILE A 130 11.60 -14.68 -1.22
N SER A 131 11.03 -14.67 -2.42
CA SER A 131 11.59 -15.33 -3.60
C SER A 131 11.90 -14.32 -4.69
N SER A 132 12.76 -14.71 -5.64
CA SER A 132 13.16 -13.87 -6.77
C SER A 132 13.06 -14.65 -8.08
N GLY A 133 12.89 -13.93 -9.18
CA GLY A 133 12.71 -14.52 -10.51
C GLY A 133 11.25 -14.53 -10.96
N ALA A 134 11.03 -14.27 -12.25
CA ALA A 134 9.69 -14.10 -12.83
C ALA A 134 8.79 -15.35 -12.68
N GLU A 135 9.39 -16.54 -12.61
CA GLU A 135 8.65 -17.80 -12.45
C GLU A 135 8.00 -17.95 -11.07
N HIS A 136 8.57 -17.32 -10.04
CA HIS A 136 8.06 -17.40 -8.67
C HIS A 136 6.98 -16.36 -8.35
N CYS A 137 6.90 -15.28 -9.13
CA CYS A 137 5.93 -14.19 -8.94
C CYS A 137 5.27 -13.79 -10.29
N PRO A 138 4.47 -14.69 -10.91
CA PRO A 138 3.93 -14.46 -12.25
C PRO A 138 2.76 -13.47 -12.30
N TYR A 139 2.09 -13.21 -11.18
CA TYR A 139 0.92 -12.32 -11.10
C TYR A 139 1.31 -10.98 -10.46
N ASP A 140 1.49 -10.98 -9.15
CA ASP A 140 1.89 -9.80 -8.40
C ASP A 140 3.36 -9.91 -8.01
N TYR A 141 4.11 -8.83 -8.17
CA TYR A 141 5.53 -8.77 -7.83
C TYR A 141 5.95 -7.37 -7.41
N ILE A 142 7.11 -7.27 -6.76
CA ILE A 142 7.85 -6.00 -6.63
C ILE A 142 9.19 -6.16 -7.29
N LYS A 143 9.53 -5.21 -8.17
CA LYS A 143 10.86 -5.11 -8.78
C LYS A 143 11.61 -3.98 -8.10
N ILE A 144 12.84 -4.26 -7.70
CA ILE A 144 13.76 -3.30 -7.10
C ILE A 144 14.83 -3.02 -8.14
N TYR A 145 15.01 -1.74 -8.46
CA TYR A 145 16.03 -1.27 -9.39
C TYR A 145 17.02 -0.41 -8.61
N ASP A 146 18.31 -0.74 -8.69
CA ASP A 146 19.39 0.07 -8.14
C ASP A 146 19.79 1.14 -9.19
N GLY A 147 18.95 2.16 -9.32
CA GLY A 147 19.10 3.15 -10.38
C GLY A 147 17.87 4.04 -10.53
N LYS A 148 17.98 5.02 -11.44
CA LYS A 148 16.92 5.99 -11.69
C LYS A 148 15.82 5.45 -12.61
N ASP A 149 16.13 4.43 -13.41
CA ASP A 149 15.27 3.81 -14.43
C ASP A 149 15.44 2.28 -14.46
#